data_AF-I3XSR9-F1
#
_entry.id   AF-I3XSR9-F1
#
_cell.length_a   1.000
_cell.length_b   1.000
_cell.length_c   1.000
_cell.angle_alpha   90.00
_cell.angle_beta   90.00
_cell.angle_gamma   90.00
#
_symmetry.space_group_name_H-M   'P 1'
#
loop_
_entity.id
_entity.type
_entity.pdbx_description
1 polymer ?
#
loop_
_entity_poly.entity_id
_entity_poly.type
_entity_poly.pdbx_seq_one_letter_code
_entity_poly.pdbx_strand_id
1 'polypeptide(L)'
;MTTNILELENVKNLDALLDILASKGYRIEPGPHAVMEDHSEISVFKGFKNNELAFIIIAHYITQYYRVVVNGKYENDQEFLEELLRVKYSGEKWSIPVNPVFIAVFNEDVIKDIEGYQDTYPVSDGEALVTRYREKNPGYKDIPRVIIARLIDEA
;
A
#
# COMPACT_ATOMS: atom_id res chain seq x y z
N MET A 1 -12.18 -21.09 11.01
CA MET A 1 -10.78 -20.62 11.03
C MET A 1 -10.80 -19.27 11.70
N THR A 2 -9.94 -19.00 12.68
CA THR A 2 -9.91 -17.69 13.32
C THR A 2 -9.07 -16.76 12.46
N THR A 3 -9.71 -15.79 11.81
CA THR A 3 -9.00 -14.76 11.04
C THR A 3 -8.38 -13.76 12.01
N ASN A 4 -7.04 -13.72 12.07
CA ASN A 4 -6.32 -12.70 12.83
C ASN A 4 -6.01 -11.53 11.91
N ILE A 5 -6.42 -10.31 12.30
CA ILE A 5 -6.01 -9.09 11.59
C ILE A 5 -4.76 -8.53 12.27
N LEU A 6 -3.67 -8.45 11.51
CA LEU A 6 -2.45 -7.77 11.92
C LEU A 6 -2.41 -6.36 11.33
N GLU A 7 -1.94 -5.40 12.13
CA GLU A 7 -1.71 -4.03 11.71
C GLU A 7 -0.20 -3.76 11.72
N LEU A 8 0.40 -3.59 10.54
CA LEU A 8 1.82 -3.21 10.42
C LEU A 8 1.93 -1.69 10.30
N GLU A 9 2.14 -1.02 11.43
CA GLU A 9 2.17 0.45 11.57
C GLU A 9 3.34 1.13 10.84
N ASN A 10 4.46 0.44 10.65
CA ASN A 10 5.74 1.04 10.24
C ASN A 10 6.22 0.65 8.84
N VAL A 11 5.33 0.18 7.97
CA VAL A 11 5.69 -0.14 6.58
C VAL A 11 5.83 1.15 5.78
N LYS A 12 7.03 1.44 5.30
CA LYS A 12 7.36 2.62 4.50
C LYS A 12 7.53 2.30 3.02
N ASN A 13 7.71 1.03 2.68
CA ASN A 13 7.86 0.53 1.32
C ASN A 13 7.02 -0.74 1.15
N LEU A 14 5.86 -0.59 0.51
CA LEU A 14 4.94 -1.72 0.31
C LEU A 14 5.56 -2.78 -0.60
N ASP A 15 6.28 -2.38 -1.65
CA ASP A 15 6.97 -3.32 -2.55
C ASP A 15 8.00 -4.16 -1.78
N ALA A 16 8.77 -3.56 -0.86
CA ALA A 16 9.71 -4.29 -0.02
C ALA A 16 9.02 -5.32 0.90
N LEU A 17 7.85 -4.99 1.45
CA LEU A 17 7.07 -5.94 2.25
C LEU A 17 6.62 -7.15 1.40
N LEU A 18 6.10 -6.88 0.20
CA LEU A 18 5.67 -7.92 -0.73
C LEU A 18 6.85 -8.79 -1.18
N ASP A 19 8.00 -8.20 -1.44
CA ASP A 19 9.23 -8.91 -1.81
C ASP A 19 9.75 -9.81 -0.68
N ILE A 20 9.70 -9.33 0.58
CA ILE A 20 10.07 -10.17 1.74
C ILE A 20 9.13 -11.37 1.82
N LEU A 21 7.82 -11.18 1.72
CA LEU A 21 6.87 -12.29 1.72
C LEU A 21 7.13 -13.24 0.54
N ALA A 22 7.37 -12.72 -0.67
CA ALA A 22 7.74 -13.56 -1.81
C ALA A 22 8.99 -14.40 -1.53
N SER A 23 10.02 -13.81 -0.91
CA SER A 23 11.26 -14.50 -0.53
C SER A 23 11.06 -15.61 0.52
N LYS A 24 9.98 -15.54 1.32
CA LYS A 24 9.56 -16.58 2.28
C LYS A 24 8.75 -17.71 1.64
N GLY A 25 8.63 -17.71 0.31
CA GLY A 25 7.96 -18.73 -0.47
C GLY A 25 6.46 -18.50 -0.65
N TYR A 26 5.95 -17.30 -0.35
CA TYR A 26 4.58 -16.95 -0.68
C TYR A 26 4.47 -16.54 -2.15
N ARG A 27 3.47 -17.08 -2.84
CA ARG A 27 3.06 -16.60 -4.16
C ARG A 27 2.06 -15.48 -3.98
N ILE A 28 2.44 -14.26 -4.34
CA ILE A 28 1.61 -13.07 -4.21
C ILE A 28 0.79 -12.87 -5.49
N GLU A 29 -0.53 -12.77 -5.34
CA GLU A 29 -1.44 -12.42 -6.42
C GLU A 29 -2.06 -11.05 -6.17
N PRO A 30 -2.02 -10.12 -7.13
CA PRO A 30 -2.76 -8.86 -7.02
C PRO A 30 -4.26 -9.14 -7.07
N GLY A 31 -4.99 -8.47 -6.18
CA GLY A 31 -6.45 -8.48 -6.12
C GLY A 31 -7.05 -7.17 -6.62
N PRO A 32 -8.25 -6.80 -6.13
CA PRO A 32 -8.86 -5.51 -6.41
C PRO A 32 -7.94 -4.33 -6.10
N HIS A 33 -8.01 -3.31 -6.95
CA HIS A 33 -7.25 -2.06 -6.87
C HIS A 33 -8.16 -0.88 -7.24
N ALA A 34 -7.98 0.26 -6.58
CA ALA A 34 -8.64 1.51 -6.92
C ALA A 34 -7.72 2.71 -6.70
N VAL A 35 -7.85 3.71 -7.56
CA VAL A 35 -7.27 5.05 -7.38
C VAL A 35 -8.36 5.95 -6.79
N MET A 36 -8.04 6.67 -5.73
CA MET A 36 -8.96 7.49 -4.97
C MET A 36 -8.95 8.95 -5.46
N GLU A 37 -9.99 9.71 -5.12
CA GLU A 37 -10.10 11.14 -5.49
C GLU A 37 -9.01 12.02 -4.87
N ASP A 38 -8.46 11.60 -3.73
CA ASP A 38 -7.33 12.25 -3.06
C ASP A 38 -5.96 11.81 -3.63
N HIS A 39 -5.97 11.09 -4.75
CA HIS A 39 -4.81 10.58 -5.47
C HIS A 39 -3.97 9.55 -4.72
N SER A 40 -4.51 8.97 -3.65
CA SER A 40 -3.99 7.73 -3.09
C SER A 40 -4.51 6.52 -3.87
N GLU A 41 -4.01 5.35 -3.51
CA GLU A 41 -4.43 4.07 -4.05
C GLU A 41 -4.74 3.12 -2.91
N ILE A 42 -5.69 2.22 -3.16
CA ILE A 42 -5.96 1.08 -2.30
C ILE A 42 -5.84 -0.20 -3.11
N SER A 43 -5.06 -1.14 -2.59
CA SER A 43 -4.84 -2.45 -3.21
C SER A 43 -5.05 -3.57 -2.22
N VAL A 44 -5.54 -4.68 -2.74
CA VAL A 44 -5.62 -5.97 -2.05
C VAL A 44 -4.61 -6.91 -2.67
N PHE A 45 -3.86 -7.65 -1.86
CA PHE A 45 -2.95 -8.71 -2.32
C PHE A 45 -3.27 -10.01 -1.60
N LYS A 46 -3.26 -11.14 -2.32
CA LYS A 46 -3.48 -12.46 -1.75
C LYS A 46 -2.18 -13.23 -1.73
N GLY A 47 -1.79 -13.75 -0.57
CA GLY A 47 -0.61 -14.58 -0.41
C GLY A 47 -0.96 -16.06 -0.31
N PHE A 48 -0.37 -16.88 -1.17
CA PHE A 48 -0.57 -18.33 -1.16
C PHE A 48 0.72 -19.06 -0.80
N LYS A 49 0.62 -20.13 0.00
CA LYS A 49 1.73 -21.05 0.31
C LYS A 49 1.20 -22.47 0.17
N ASN A 50 1.91 -23.33 -0.56
CA ASN A 50 1.46 -24.70 -0.85
C ASN A 50 0.04 -24.77 -1.46
N ASN A 51 -0.32 -23.80 -2.33
CA ASN A 51 -1.64 -23.62 -2.94
C ASN A 51 -2.81 -23.31 -1.98
N GLU A 52 -2.52 -23.04 -0.71
CA GLU A 52 -3.52 -22.60 0.27
C GLU A 52 -3.39 -21.08 0.50
N LEU A 53 -4.52 -20.41 0.71
CA LEU A 53 -4.54 -18.99 1.04
C LEU A 53 -3.94 -18.80 2.45
N ALA A 54 -2.80 -18.13 2.52
CA ALA A 54 -2.11 -17.87 3.78
C ALA A 54 -2.48 -16.52 4.38
N PHE A 55 -2.68 -15.50 3.54
CA PHE A 55 -3.07 -14.16 3.99
C PHE A 55 -3.73 -13.32 2.88
N ILE A 56 -4.40 -12.25 3.30
CA ILE A 56 -4.82 -11.13 2.45
C ILE A 56 -4.25 -9.83 3.02
N ILE A 57 -3.53 -9.05 2.21
CA ILE A 57 -3.05 -7.71 2.54
C ILE A 57 -4.02 -6.68 1.98
N ILE A 58 -4.32 -5.65 2.77
CA ILE A 58 -4.98 -4.42 2.33
C ILE A 58 -4.01 -3.27 2.61
N ALA A 59 -3.63 -2.55 1.56
CA ALA A 59 -2.73 -1.42 1.66
C ALA A 59 -3.39 -0.16 1.06
N HIS A 60 -3.38 0.91 1.84
CA HIS A 60 -3.72 2.26 1.38
C HIS A 60 -2.42 3.07 1.31
N TYR A 61 -2.03 3.51 0.12
CA TYR A 61 -0.71 4.05 -0.17
C TYR A 61 -0.75 5.18 -1.20
N ILE A 62 0.35 5.92 -1.30
CA ILE A 62 0.62 6.89 -2.38
C ILE A 62 1.71 6.34 -3.31
N THR A 63 1.71 6.81 -4.55
CA THR A 63 2.70 6.46 -5.58
C THR A 63 3.42 7.70 -6.10
N GLN A 64 4.38 7.52 -7.01
CA GLN A 64 5.14 8.60 -7.64
C GLN A 64 4.26 9.69 -8.27
N TYR A 65 3.04 9.36 -8.69
CA TYR A 65 2.09 10.34 -9.24
C TYR A 65 1.59 11.35 -8.20
N TYR A 66 1.56 10.98 -6.92
CA TYR A 66 1.19 11.89 -5.85
C TYR A 66 2.17 13.07 -5.73
N ARG A 67 3.46 12.88 -6.06
CA ARG A 67 4.44 13.98 -6.08
C ARG A 67 4.06 15.06 -7.10
N VAL A 68 3.54 14.66 -8.26
CA VAL A 68 3.03 15.56 -9.31
C VAL A 68 1.86 16.39 -8.77
N VAL A 69 0.87 15.71 -8.18
CA VAL A 69 -0.31 16.35 -7.57
C VAL A 69 0.08 17.38 -6.50
N VAL A 70 1.02 17.03 -5.62
CA VAL A 70 1.45 17.92 -4.52
C VAL A 70 2.21 19.15 -5.03
N ASN A 71 2.95 19.02 -6.13
CA ASN A 71 3.71 20.14 -6.70
C ASN A 71 2.76 21.28 -7.11
N GLY A 72 1.60 20.96 -7.70
CA GLY A 72 0.47 21.88 -7.89
C GLY A 72 0.76 23.16 -8.68
N LYS A 73 1.87 23.20 -9.42
CA LYS A 73 2.38 24.37 -10.16
C LYS A 73 2.26 24.14 -11.66
N TYR A 74 1.03 23.90 -12.13
CA TYR A 74 0.74 23.68 -13.55
C TYR A 74 -0.21 24.78 -14.01
N GLU A 75 0.11 25.44 -15.12
CA GLU A 75 -0.71 26.53 -15.65
C GLU A 75 -1.96 26.01 -16.36
N ASN A 76 -1.93 24.75 -16.81
CA ASN A 76 -2.99 24.09 -17.57
C ASN A 76 -2.92 22.55 -17.46
N ASP A 77 -3.98 21.87 -17.92
CA ASP A 77 -4.08 20.41 -17.89
C ASP A 77 -3.01 19.71 -18.73
N GLN A 78 -2.57 20.32 -19.83
CA GLN A 78 -1.56 19.74 -20.71
C GLN A 78 -0.22 19.57 -19.98
N GLU A 79 0.23 20.61 -19.27
CA GLU A 79 1.45 20.56 -18.45
C GLU A 79 1.36 19.51 -17.34
N PHE A 80 0.19 19.41 -16.70
CA PHE A 80 -0.04 18.40 -15.67
C PHE A 80 0.06 16.97 -16.24
N LEU A 81 -0.55 16.72 -17.40
CA LEU A 81 -0.50 15.42 -18.08
C LEU A 81 0.91 15.07 -18.56
N GLU A 82 1.65 16.03 -19.10
CA GLU A 82 3.04 15.84 -19.52
C GLU A 82 3.93 15.43 -18.36
N GLU A 83 3.72 16.03 -17.18
CA GLU A 83 4.46 15.69 -15.98
C GLU A 83 4.12 14.29 -15.45
N LEU A 84 2.83 13.89 -15.48
CA LEU A 84 2.43 12.52 -15.17
C LEU A 84 3.09 11.50 -16.11
N LEU A 85 3.19 11.81 -17.41
CA LEU A 85 3.88 10.96 -18.38
C LEU A 85 5.39 10.90 -18.12
N ARG A 86 6.02 12.03 -17.79
CA ARG A 86 7.43 12.09 -17.42
C ARG A 86 7.73 11.14 -16.26
N VAL A 87 6.90 11.18 -15.21
CA VAL A 87 7.03 10.30 -14.06
C VAL A 87 6.76 8.84 -14.42
N LYS A 88 5.75 8.55 -15.26
CA LYS A 88 5.47 7.18 -15.74
C LYS A 88 6.67 6.53 -16.43
N TYR A 89 7.46 7.31 -17.17
CA TYR A 89 8.61 6.83 -17.95
C TYR A 89 9.98 7.10 -17.30
N SER A 90 10.04 7.65 -16.09
CA SER A 90 11.31 7.93 -15.39
C SER A 90 12.00 6.66 -14.88
N GLY A 91 11.27 5.55 -14.77
CA GLY A 91 11.72 4.32 -14.12
C GLY A 91 11.60 4.34 -12.60
N GLU A 92 11.27 5.49 -12.00
CA GLU A 92 10.98 5.61 -10.57
C GLU A 92 9.61 4.99 -10.28
N LYS A 93 9.61 3.91 -9.50
CA LYS A 93 8.40 3.22 -9.04
C LYS A 93 8.50 3.00 -7.55
N TRP A 94 7.48 3.43 -6.84
CA TRP A 94 7.38 3.18 -5.41
C TRP A 94 5.93 3.25 -4.96
N SER A 95 5.68 2.56 -3.85
CA SER A 95 4.41 2.56 -3.15
C SER A 95 4.67 2.76 -1.65
N ILE A 96 4.19 3.88 -1.12
CA ILE A 96 4.41 4.26 0.28
C ILE A 96 3.08 4.24 1.02
N PRO A 97 2.87 3.31 1.98
CA PRO A 97 1.67 3.28 2.79
C PRO A 97 1.43 4.58 3.54
N VAL A 98 0.18 5.06 3.51
CA VAL A 98 -0.26 6.24 4.27
C VAL A 98 -0.99 5.84 5.55
N ASN A 99 -1.42 4.58 5.64
CA ASN A 99 -1.99 3.91 6.83
C ASN A 99 -1.13 2.69 7.21
N PRO A 100 -1.39 2.08 8.38
CA PRO A 100 -0.93 0.73 8.64
C PRO A 100 -1.30 -0.21 7.48
N VAL A 101 -0.42 -1.14 7.16
CA VAL A 101 -0.74 -2.21 6.23
C VAL A 101 -1.47 -3.29 7.01
N PHE A 102 -2.69 -3.62 6.58
CA PHE A 102 -3.54 -4.59 7.27
C PHE A 102 -3.38 -5.95 6.63
N ILE A 103 -3.21 -6.99 7.45
CA ILE A 103 -3.03 -8.36 6.98
C ILE A 103 -4.03 -9.26 7.67
N ALA A 104 -5.00 -9.78 6.93
CA ALA A 104 -5.85 -10.88 7.38
C ALA A 104 -5.08 -12.20 7.23
N VAL A 105 -4.76 -12.83 8.36
CA VAL A 105 -3.91 -14.01 8.42
C VAL A 105 -4.76 -15.27 8.60
N PHE A 106 -4.53 -16.24 7.72
CA PHE A 106 -5.13 -17.57 7.75
C PHE A 106 -4.12 -18.66 8.11
N ASN A 107 -2.82 -18.38 7.96
CA ASN A 107 -1.71 -19.23 8.38
C ASN A 107 -0.79 -18.47 9.35
N GLU A 108 -0.65 -18.96 10.58
CA GLU A 108 0.14 -18.29 11.64
C GLU A 108 1.64 -18.17 11.33
N ASP A 109 2.20 -18.98 10.43
CA ASP A 109 3.59 -18.83 10.02
C ASP A 109 3.87 -17.48 9.36
N VAL A 110 2.83 -16.84 8.81
CA VAL A 110 2.91 -15.46 8.29
C VAL A 110 3.32 -14.48 9.38
N ILE A 111 2.81 -14.64 10.61
CA ILE A 111 3.15 -13.77 11.76
C ILE A 111 4.65 -13.86 12.05
N LYS A 112 5.20 -15.08 12.06
CA LYS A 112 6.63 -15.33 12.30
C LYS A 112 7.49 -14.80 11.16
N ASP A 113 7.03 -14.93 9.92
CA ASP A 113 7.77 -14.52 8.73
C ASP A 113 7.95 -13.00 8.62
N ILE A 114 7.07 -12.21 9.24
CA ILE A 114 7.10 -10.74 9.27
C ILE A 114 7.40 -10.15 10.64
N GLU A 115 7.69 -10.99 11.65
CA GLU A 115 8.02 -10.54 12.98
C GLU A 115 9.26 -9.64 12.96
N GLY A 116 9.14 -8.43 13.52
CA GLY A 116 10.22 -7.46 13.53
C GLY A 116 10.53 -6.81 12.17
N TYR A 117 9.65 -6.94 11.17
CA TYR A 117 9.81 -6.27 9.87
C TYR A 117 10.03 -4.76 10.06
N GLN A 118 11.06 -4.24 9.40
CA GLN A 118 11.36 -2.81 9.30
C GLN A 118 11.92 -2.48 7.93
N ASP A 119 11.53 -1.33 7.40
CA ASP A 119 12.03 -0.80 6.15
C ASP A 119 12.28 0.73 6.23
N THR A 120 12.78 1.26 5.13
CA THR A 120 13.00 2.69 4.91
C THR A 120 12.17 3.16 3.73
N TYR A 121 11.89 4.47 3.67
CA TYR A 121 11.24 5.04 2.51
C TYR A 121 12.08 4.78 1.25
N PRO A 122 11.43 4.43 0.11
CA PRO A 122 12.12 4.18 -1.15
C PRO A 122 12.68 5.46 -1.79
N VAL A 123 12.28 6.63 -1.29
CA VAL A 123 12.70 7.95 -1.78
C VAL A 123 12.98 8.91 -0.62
N SER A 124 13.91 9.85 -0.84
CA SER A 124 14.39 10.77 0.20
C SER A 124 13.32 11.71 0.74
N ASP A 125 12.30 12.02 -0.05
CA ASP A 125 11.18 12.88 0.31
C ASP A 125 9.93 12.12 0.81
N GLY A 126 10.03 10.80 1.00
CA GLY A 126 8.90 9.94 1.32
C GLY A 126 8.14 10.34 2.59
N GLU A 127 8.84 10.67 3.67
CA GLU A 127 8.22 11.13 4.92
C GLU A 127 7.45 12.44 4.75
N ALA A 128 8.01 13.38 3.98
CA ALA A 128 7.36 14.65 3.70
C ALA A 128 6.08 14.45 2.87
N LEU A 129 6.10 13.55 1.89
CA LEU A 129 4.94 13.21 1.07
C LEU A 129 3.81 12.60 1.91
N VAL A 130 4.12 11.63 2.78
CA VAL A 130 3.13 11.01 3.67
C VAL A 130 2.55 12.02 4.65
N THR A 131 3.39 12.86 5.25
CA THR A 131 2.95 13.91 6.18
C THR A 131 1.99 14.87 5.47
N ARG A 132 2.37 15.36 4.30
CA ARG A 132 1.54 16.24 3.47
C ARG A 132 0.20 15.61 3.10
N TYR A 133 0.20 14.32 2.78
CA TYR A 133 -1.03 13.58 2.48
C TYR A 133 -1.96 13.52 3.70
N ARG A 134 -1.45 13.13 4.86
CA ARG A 134 -2.25 13.01 6.09
C ARG A 134 -2.82 14.34 6.55
N GLU A 135 -2.07 15.44 6.39
CA GLU A 135 -2.53 16.80 6.70
C GLU A 135 -3.71 17.23 5.81
N LYS A 136 -3.65 16.90 4.51
CA LYS A 136 -4.71 17.25 3.55
C LYS A 136 -5.95 16.36 3.66
N ASN A 137 -5.78 15.13 4.15
CA ASN A 137 -6.82 14.10 4.15
C ASN A 137 -7.08 13.58 5.57
N PRO A 138 -7.70 14.34 6.49
CA PRO A 138 -7.85 13.92 7.90
C PRO A 138 -8.67 12.62 8.08
N GLY A 139 -9.53 12.26 7.13
CA GLY A 139 -10.32 11.02 7.12
C GLY A 139 -9.61 9.80 6.54
N TYR A 140 -8.32 9.89 6.18
CA TYR A 140 -7.59 8.82 5.50
C TYR A 140 -7.61 7.46 6.21
N LYS A 141 -7.77 7.45 7.53
CA LYS A 141 -7.81 6.23 8.36
C LYS A 141 -9.07 5.39 8.18
N ASP A 142 -10.15 5.99 7.70
CA ASP A 142 -11.43 5.29 7.58
C ASP A 142 -11.51 4.43 6.31
N ILE A 143 -10.73 4.78 5.28
CA ILE A 143 -10.70 4.11 3.98
C ILE A 143 -10.38 2.60 4.09
N PRO A 144 -9.24 2.17 4.68
CA PRO A 144 -8.92 0.75 4.74
C PRO A 144 -9.86 -0.03 5.69
N ARG A 145 -10.41 0.62 6.71
CA ARG A 145 -11.27 -0.01 7.73
C ARG A 145 -12.57 -0.57 7.16
N VAL A 146 -13.17 0.11 6.19
CA VAL A 146 -14.39 -0.38 5.53
C VAL A 146 -14.14 -1.68 4.77
N ILE A 147 -12.99 -1.79 4.11
CA ILE A 147 -12.63 -3.00 3.35
C ILE A 147 -12.31 -4.16 4.30
N ILE A 148 -11.62 -3.89 5.40
CA ILE A 148 -11.36 -4.90 6.45
C ILE A 148 -12.68 -5.41 7.03
N ALA A 149 -13.60 -4.51 7.39
CA ALA A 149 -14.90 -4.90 7.95
C ALA A 149 -15.65 -5.84 7.00
N ARG A 150 -15.66 -5.53 5.70
CA ARG A 150 -16.26 -6.40 4.69
C ARG A 150 -15.58 -7.77 4.57
N LEU A 151 -14.24 -7.83 4.65
CA LEU A 151 -13.53 -9.11 4.64
C LEU A 151 -13.85 -9.96 5.87
N ILE A 152 -14.07 -9.34 7.03
CA ILE A 152 -14.45 -10.04 8.26
C ILE A 152 -15.90 -10.54 8.16
N ASP A 153 -16.82 -9.76 7.60
CA ASP A 153 -18.23 -10.15 7.44
C ASP A 153 -18.43 -11.34 6.46
N GLU A 154 -17.53 -11.49 5.48
CA GLU A 154 -17.58 -12.57 4.48
C GLU A 154 -16.85 -13.87 4.92
N ALA A 155 -16.19 -13.90 6.09
CA ALA A 155 -15.36 -15.01 6.60
C ALA A 155 -16.05 -15.90 7.65
#